data_AF-A0A8T6ZWI7-F1
#
_entry.id   AF-A0A8T6ZWI7-F1
#
_cell.length_a   1.000
_cell.length_b   1.000
_cell.length_c   1.000
_cell.angle_alpha   90.00
_cell.angle_beta   90.00
_cell.angle_gamma   90.00
#
_symmetry.space_group_name_H-M   'P 1'
#
loop_
_entity.id
_entity.type
_entity.pdbx_description
1 polymer ?
#
loop_
_entity_poly.entity_id
_entity_poly.type
_entity_poly.pdbx_seq_one_letter_code
_entity_poly.pdbx_strand_id
1 'polypeptide(L)'
;QIGRVDGLEQVNQPGIALLCQVLEVTAANPKINTAGLIERFRNDAEGRHLGQLAAAAPLDDEAAATEVLRDCAERIVTAFRRERLSALLARGSSLSDEEKAEIRELQAANRSQASAPET
;
A
#
# COMPACT_ATOMS: atom_id res chain seq x y z
N GLN A 1 12.84 4.46 -7.00
CA GLN A 1 11.38 4.69 -7.06
C GLN A 1 10.69 3.34 -7.19
N ILE A 2 9.70 3.04 -6.36
CA ILE A 2 9.10 1.69 -6.29
C ILE A 2 8.11 1.35 -7.42
N GLY A 3 7.77 2.31 -8.27
CA GLY A 3 6.71 2.14 -9.29
C GLY A 3 5.31 2.27 -8.72
N ARG A 4 4.27 1.99 -9.52
CA ARG A 4 2.87 1.99 -9.07
C ARG A 4 2.54 0.63 -8.46
N VAL A 5 1.85 0.65 -7.31
CA VAL A 5 1.29 -0.56 -6.67
C VAL A 5 -0.23 -0.50 -6.79
N ASP A 6 -0.80 -1.35 -7.64
CA ASP A 6 -2.22 -1.28 -8.00
C ASP A 6 -3.14 -1.69 -6.84
N GLY A 7 -4.07 -0.80 -6.49
CA GLY A 7 -5.08 -1.04 -5.45
C GLY A 7 -4.65 -0.59 -4.05
N LEU A 8 -3.46 0.02 -3.90
CA LEU A 8 -3.03 0.59 -2.63
C LEU A 8 -3.96 1.71 -2.17
N GLU A 9 -4.46 2.53 -3.11
CA GLU A 9 -5.41 3.60 -2.86
C GLU A 9 -6.80 3.12 -2.39
N GLN A 10 -7.11 1.84 -2.58
CA GLN A 10 -8.37 1.24 -2.15
C GLN A 10 -8.31 0.71 -0.72
N VAL A 11 -7.11 0.59 -0.15
CA VAL A 11 -6.91 0.02 1.19
C VAL A 11 -7.36 1.01 2.24
N ASN A 12 -8.44 0.66 2.95
CA ASN A 12 -8.99 1.48 4.03
C ASN A 12 -8.32 1.17 5.38
N GLN A 13 -7.03 1.47 5.51
CA GLN A 13 -6.27 1.31 6.75
C GLN A 13 -5.59 2.62 7.17
N PRO A 14 -5.40 2.86 8.49
CA PRO A 14 -4.65 4.02 8.98
C PRO A 14 -3.26 4.10 8.33
N GLY A 15 -2.86 5.32 7.93
CA GLY A 15 -1.56 5.57 7.32
C GLY A 15 -1.48 5.35 5.80
N ILE A 16 -2.43 4.65 5.16
CA ILE A 16 -2.40 4.42 3.70
C ILE A 16 -2.50 5.72 2.91
N ALA A 17 -3.40 6.62 3.32
CA ALA A 17 -3.55 7.92 2.66
C ALA A 17 -2.24 8.74 2.71
N LEU A 18 -1.54 8.73 3.85
CA LEU A 18 -0.24 9.38 4.00
C LEU A 18 0.82 8.71 3.14
N LEU A 19 0.87 7.38 3.12
CA LEU A 19 1.80 6.62 2.28
C LEU A 19 1.63 6.96 0.80
N CYS A 20 0.40 6.97 0.28
CA CYS A 20 0.11 7.37 -1.10
C CYS A 20 0.62 8.79 -1.40
N GLN A 21 0.34 9.75 -0.52
CA GLN A 21 0.82 11.13 -0.68
C GLN A 21 2.35 11.21 -0.68
N VAL A 22 3.04 10.45 0.18
CA VAL A 22 4.51 10.41 0.21
C VAL A 22 5.06 9.83 -1.11
N LEU A 23 4.47 8.75 -1.62
CA LEU A 23 4.86 8.14 -2.90
C LEU A 23 4.64 9.12 -4.07
N GLU A 24 3.52 9.84 -4.09
CA GLU A 24 3.22 10.85 -5.09
C GLU A 24 4.21 12.03 -5.05
N VAL A 25 4.49 12.55 -3.85
CA VAL A 25 5.43 13.67 -3.67
C VAL A 25 6.84 13.29 -4.12
N THR A 26 7.30 12.11 -3.73
CA THR A 26 8.65 11.62 -4.07
C THR A 26 8.78 11.29 -5.55
N ALA A 27 7.71 10.79 -6.18
CA ALA A 27 7.65 10.63 -7.64
C ALA A 27 7.68 11.97 -8.39
N ALA A 28 6.94 12.97 -7.92
CA ALA A 28 6.90 14.30 -8.53
C ALA A 28 8.17 15.13 -8.28
N ASN A 29 8.92 14.82 -7.21
CA ASN A 29 10.12 15.55 -6.82
C ASN A 29 11.29 14.59 -6.57
N PRO A 30 11.92 14.00 -7.61
CA PRO A 30 12.95 12.97 -7.44
C PRO A 30 14.20 13.39 -6.66
N LYS A 31 14.41 14.70 -6.47
CA LYS A 31 15.53 15.27 -5.72
C LYS A 31 15.19 15.63 -4.27
N ILE A 32 13.93 15.41 -3.83
CA ILE A 32 13.55 15.69 -2.45
C ILE A 32 14.30 14.75 -1.51
N ASN A 33 14.91 15.31 -0.48
CA ASN A 33 15.56 14.52 0.57
C ASN A 33 14.59 14.32 1.74
N THR A 34 14.96 13.47 2.70
CA THR A 34 14.13 13.15 3.87
C THR A 34 13.71 14.39 4.66
N ALA A 35 14.60 15.35 4.87
CA ALA A 35 14.29 16.60 5.59
C ALA A 35 13.27 17.46 4.84
N GLY A 36 13.42 17.59 3.51
CA GLY A 36 12.47 18.32 2.67
C GLY A 36 11.11 17.65 2.61
N LEU A 37 11.07 16.31 2.65
CA LEU A 37 9.83 15.55 2.75
C LEU A 37 9.13 15.83 4.10
N ILE A 38 9.86 15.74 5.22
CA ILE A 38 9.30 16.03 6.55
C ILE A 38 8.76 17.48 6.62
N GLU A 39 9.51 18.46 6.13
CA GLU A 39 9.08 19.87 6.16
C GLU A 39 7.79 20.09 5.38
N ARG A 40 7.65 19.43 4.22
CA ARG A 40 6.44 19.51 3.39
C ARG A 40 5.19 19.03 4.15
N PHE A 41 5.34 18.01 4.99
CA PHE A 41 4.25 17.38 5.74
C PHE A 41 4.08 17.93 7.16
N ARG A 42 4.80 18.99 7.55
CA ARG A 42 4.80 19.48 8.95
C ARG A 42 3.44 19.93 9.49
N ASN A 43 2.56 20.39 8.60
CA ASN A 43 1.22 20.87 8.94
C ASN A 43 0.14 19.80 8.68
N ASP A 44 0.53 18.63 8.16
CA ASP A 44 -0.37 17.51 7.98
C ASP A 44 -0.54 16.76 9.31
N ALA A 45 -1.79 16.42 9.65
CA ALA A 45 -2.14 15.82 10.94
C ALA A 45 -1.44 14.47 11.16
N GLU A 46 -1.28 13.69 10.09
CA GLU A 46 -0.61 12.39 10.10
C GLU A 46 0.88 12.53 9.74
N GLY A 47 1.23 13.53 8.93
CA GLY A 47 2.58 13.86 8.49
C GLY A 47 3.58 14.11 9.62
N ARG A 48 3.11 14.53 10.80
CA ARG A 48 3.93 14.62 12.03
C ARG A 48 4.62 13.30 12.40
N HIS A 49 4.07 12.15 12.01
CA HIS A 49 4.65 10.83 12.27
C HIS A 49 5.84 10.50 11.36
N LEU A 50 6.01 11.20 10.22
CA LEU A 50 7.15 10.98 9.33
C LEU A 50 8.49 11.29 10.00
N GLY A 51 8.53 12.29 10.88
CA GLY A 51 9.74 12.60 11.65
C GLY A 51 10.16 11.46 12.58
N GLN A 52 9.19 10.75 13.17
CA GLN A 52 9.46 9.59 14.02
C GLN A 52 9.96 8.40 13.20
N LEU A 53 9.34 8.14 12.04
CA LEU A 53 9.76 7.07 11.13
C LEU A 53 11.17 7.31 10.57
N ALA A 54 11.48 8.56 10.19
CA ALA A 54 12.79 8.92 9.65
C ALA A 54 13.93 8.89 10.69
N ALA A 55 13.60 9.01 11.99
CA ALA A 55 14.56 8.90 13.07
C ALA A 55 14.86 7.45 13.47
N ALA A 56 14.02 6.50 13.06
CA ALA A 56 14.26 5.08 13.29
C ALA A 56 15.41 4.59 12.41
N ALA A 57 16.13 3.58 12.90
CA ALA A 57 17.09 2.87 12.06
C ALA A 57 16.36 2.21 10.87
N PRO A 58 16.90 2.30 9.64
CA PRO A 58 16.35 1.56 8.52
C PRO A 58 16.24 0.07 8.85
N LEU A 59 15.14 -0.55 8.44
CA LEU A 59 14.87 -1.97 8.69
C LEU A 59 15.76 -2.87 7.83
N ASP A 60 16.19 -2.37 6.67
CA ASP A 60 16.88 -3.11 5.63
C ASP A 60 18.01 -2.28 5.02
N ASP A 61 18.89 -2.95 4.28
CA ASP A 61 19.96 -2.30 3.52
C ASP A 61 19.39 -1.40 2.41
N GLU A 62 20.08 -0.29 2.14
CA GLU A 62 19.68 0.67 1.11
C GLU A 62 19.53 0.02 -0.28
N ALA A 63 20.35 -1.00 -0.56
CA ALA A 63 20.28 -1.77 -1.80
C ALA A 63 18.96 -2.54 -1.97
N ALA A 64 18.36 -3.00 -0.87
CA ALA A 64 17.11 -3.76 -0.86
C ALA A 64 15.87 -2.87 -0.64
N ALA A 65 16.04 -1.63 -0.17
CA ALA A 65 14.95 -0.77 0.27
C ALA A 65 13.84 -0.56 -0.77
N THR A 66 14.17 -0.50 -2.06
CA THR A 66 13.16 -0.32 -3.13
C THR A 66 12.29 -1.57 -3.30
N GLU A 67 12.91 -2.75 -3.28
CA GLU A 67 12.22 -4.04 -3.43
C GLU A 67 11.38 -4.33 -2.19
N VAL A 68 11.97 -4.21 -1.00
CA VAL A 68 11.26 -4.43 0.26
C VAL A 68 10.06 -3.50 0.40
N LEU A 69 10.19 -2.21 0.04
CA LEU A 69 9.08 -1.28 0.12
C LEU A 69 7.95 -1.65 -0.87
N ARG A 70 8.30 -2.08 -2.09
CA ARG A 70 7.31 -2.56 -3.07
C ARG A 70 6.57 -3.79 -2.51
N ASP A 71 7.31 -4.78 -2.05
CA ASP A 71 6.74 -6.04 -1.55
C ASP A 71 5.85 -5.79 -0.33
N CYS A 72 6.27 -4.90 0.58
CA CYS A 72 5.45 -4.49 1.72
C CYS A 72 4.12 -3.86 1.27
N ALA A 73 4.15 -2.96 0.28
CA ALA A 73 2.95 -2.34 -0.26
C ALA A 73 2.04 -3.37 -0.97
N GLU A 74 2.60 -4.31 -1.72
CA GLU A 74 1.84 -5.38 -2.36
C GLU A 74 1.20 -6.33 -1.34
N ARG A 75 1.91 -6.63 -0.24
CA ARG A 75 1.38 -7.41 0.88
C ARG A 75 0.21 -6.72 1.58
N ILE A 76 0.28 -5.40 1.77
CA ILE A 76 -0.83 -4.60 2.30
C ILE A 76 -2.07 -4.76 1.41
N VAL A 77 -1.92 -4.59 0.10
CA VAL A 77 -3.02 -4.75 -0.87
C VAL A 77 -3.58 -6.17 -0.86
N THR A 78 -2.70 -7.17 -0.83
CA THR A 78 -3.09 -8.58 -0.80
C THR A 78 -3.90 -8.90 0.45
N ALA A 79 -3.46 -8.42 1.61
CA ALA A 79 -4.17 -8.60 2.88
C ALA A 79 -5.56 -7.97 2.82
N PHE A 80 -5.68 -6.73 2.33
CA PHE A 80 -6.96 -6.04 2.15
C PHE A 80 -7.92 -6.81 1.23
N ARG A 81 -7.43 -7.29 0.08
CA ARG A 81 -8.25 -8.09 -0.86
C ARG A 81 -8.75 -9.39 -0.24
N ARG A 82 -7.90 -10.07 0.54
CA ARG A 82 -8.27 -11.30 1.25
C ARG A 82 -9.33 -11.05 2.32
N GLU A 83 -9.18 -9.99 3.10
CA GLU A 83 -10.16 -9.59 4.11
C GLU A 83 -11.51 -9.25 3.45
N ARG A 84 -11.50 -8.45 2.38
CA ARG A 84 -12.70 -8.08 1.63
C ARG A 84 -13.41 -9.30 1.05
N LEU A 85 -12.65 -10.21 0.43
CA LEU A 85 -13.20 -11.46 -0.09
C LEU A 85 -13.81 -12.32 1.03
N SER A 86 -13.15 -12.42 2.18
CA SER A 86 -13.66 -13.16 3.34
C SER A 86 -14.98 -12.56 3.85
N ALA A 87 -15.06 -11.24 3.98
CA ALA A 87 -16.26 -10.54 4.41
C ALA A 87 -17.44 -10.73 3.44
N LEU A 88 -17.18 -10.72 2.12
CA LEU A 88 -18.21 -10.99 1.11
C LEU A 88 -18.68 -12.45 1.16
N LEU A 89 -17.76 -13.41 1.23
CA LEU A 89 -18.12 -14.83 1.31
C LEU A 89 -18.93 -15.17 2.57
N ALA A 90 -18.66 -14.50 3.70
CA ALA A 90 -19.41 -14.67 4.94
C ALA A 90 -20.89 -14.27 4.84
N ARG A 91 -21.27 -13.45 3.85
CA ARG A 91 -22.67 -13.04 3.62
C ARG A 91 -23.50 -14.07 2.86
N GLY A 92 -22.87 -15.08 2.28
CA GLY A 92 -23.53 -16.23 1.64
C GLY A 92 -24.47 -15.83 0.49
N SER A 93 -25.75 -16.17 0.60
CA SER A 93 -26.75 -15.99 -0.46
C SER A 93 -27.29 -14.56 -0.61
N SER A 94 -26.90 -13.63 0.27
CA SER A 94 -27.39 -12.24 0.30
C SER A 94 -26.51 -11.26 -0.50
N LEU A 95 -25.87 -11.76 -1.57
CA LEU A 95 -24.96 -10.98 -2.41
C LEU A 95 -25.68 -10.33 -3.59
N SER A 96 -25.43 -9.03 -3.78
CA SER A 96 -25.83 -8.32 -5.00
C SER A 96 -25.02 -8.78 -6.20
N ASP A 97 -25.45 -8.40 -7.41
CA ASP A 97 -24.71 -8.77 -8.61
C ASP A 97 -23.36 -8.03 -8.73
N GLU A 98 -23.28 -6.82 -8.18
CA GLU A 98 -22.03 -6.07 -8.03
C GLU A 98 -21.06 -6.81 -7.10
N GLU A 99 -21.54 -7.34 -5.98
CA GLU A 99 -20.71 -8.08 -5.02
C GLU A 99 -20.23 -9.42 -5.59
N LYS A 100 -21.04 -10.09 -6.41
CA LYS A 100 -20.62 -11.28 -7.16
C LYS A 100 -19.57 -10.95 -8.23
N ALA A 101 -19.66 -9.77 -8.84
CA ALA A 101 -18.62 -9.29 -9.76
C ALA A 101 -17.32 -9.00 -8.98
N GLU A 102 -17.41 -8.29 -7.86
CA GLU A 102 -16.29 -7.98 -6.97
C GLU A 102 -15.56 -9.26 -6.51
N ILE A 103 -16.29 -10.29 -6.08
CA ILE A 103 -15.69 -11.59 -5.70
C ILE A 103 -14.87 -12.19 -6.86
N ARG A 104 -15.39 -12.16 -8.09
CA ARG A 104 -14.68 -12.71 -9.27
C ARG A 104 -13.40 -11.93 -9.56
N GLU A 105 -13.45 -10.61 -9.46
CA GLU A 105 -12.30 -9.73 -9.63
C GLU A 105 -11.23 -9.97 -8.55
N LEU A 106 -11.64 -10.04 -7.27
CA LEU A 106 -10.74 -10.32 -6.15
C LEU A 106 -10.08 -11.70 -6.27
N GLN A 107 -10.82 -12.72 -6.71
CA GLN A 107 -10.27 -14.06 -6.96
C GLN A 107 -9.27 -14.08 -8.12
N ALA A 108 -9.54 -13.35 -9.20
CA ALA A 108 -8.61 -13.23 -10.33
C ALA A 108 -7.32 -12.52 -9.89
N ALA A 109 -7.45 -11.38 -9.20
CA ALA A 109 -6.31 -10.61 -8.71
C ALA A 109 -5.43 -11.40 -7.73
N ASN A 110 -6.03 -12.15 -6.80
CA ASN A 110 -5.28 -12.99 -5.85
C ASN A 110 -4.55 -14.16 -6.54
N ARG A 111 -5.08 -14.70 -7.64
CA ARG A 111 -4.42 -15.77 -8.40
C ARG A 111 -3.20 -15.27 -9.16
N SER A 112 -3.30 -14.07 -9.73
CA SER A 112 -2.17 -13.43 -10.41
C SER A 112 -1.01 -13.16 -9.47
N GLN A 113 -1.28 -12.78 -8.21
CA GLN A 113 -0.24 -12.56 -7.19
C GLN A 113 0.35 -13.87 -6.63
N ALA A 114 -0.44 -14.94 -6.51
CA ALA A 114 0.08 -16.26 -6.11
C ALA A 114 1.00 -16.90 -7.16
N SER A 115 1.04 -16.35 -8.39
CA SER A 115 1.88 -16.83 -9.49
C SER A 115 3.21 -16.06 -9.61
N ALA A 116 3.45 -15.03 -8.78
CA ALA A 116 4.73 -14.34 -8.72
C ALA A 116 5.66 -15.11 -7.76
N PRO A 117 6.83 -15.59 -8.21
CA PRO A 117 7.76 -16.29 -7.33
C PRO A 117 8.41 -15.30 -6.35
N GLU A 118 8.38 -15.65 -5.05
CA GLU A 118 9.34 -15.12 -4.07
C GLU A 118 10.73 -15.45 -4.61
N THR A 119 11.48 -14.43 -5.06
CA THR A 119 12.83 -14.57 -5.60
C THR A 119 13.83 -14.08 -4.56
#